data_AF-A0ABD0TFF0-F1
#
_entry.id   AF-A0ABD0TFF0-F1
#
_cell.length_a   1.000
_cell.length_b   1.000
_cell.length_c   1.000
_cell.angle_alpha   90.00
_cell.angle_beta   90.00
_cell.angle_gamma   90.00
#
_symmetry.space_group_name_H-M   'P 1'
#
loop_
_entity.id
_entity.type
_entity.pdbx_description
1 polymer ?
#
loop_
_entity_poly.entity_id
_entity_poly.type
_entity_poly.pdbx_seq_one_letter_code
_entity_poly.pdbx_strand_id
1 'polypeptide(L)'
;MGQNNLEVGMRCIKYMLLCVTAIFVLTSALIISVGTTIYAIYEDVSFVLEDHFFSPAAFVIAIGVIMLFVSLFGCIGALKESTCLVNIFAVILTLVLVLEIAAAIAAYSLRGQISGMLDENLRASMPEYYEDPVVRDYFDFMQSRMNCCGIDSYQDWGEVKPPTGTTGITYGNLTVPTSCCAETRVEMMAELEVEECTKMYANGCMPRLFFLVYQSAGLLGAGALTIAFIQIIGIVFSFSLAGAIRKAKNDRERRRWEIQERVINAYTSLNPNDEKNPQIVYVPFQGQTVA
;
A
#
# COMPACT_ATOMS: atom_id res chain seq x y z
N MET A 1 17.22 41.38 6.03
CA MET A 1 17.75 40.00 5.82
C MET A 1 16.81 38.89 6.29
N GLY A 2 16.05 39.03 7.39
CA GLY A 2 15.18 37.94 7.89
C GLY A 2 13.95 37.57 7.03
N GLN A 3 13.33 38.51 6.32
CA GLN A 3 12.14 38.23 5.48
C GLN A 3 12.43 37.34 4.26
N ASN A 4 13.57 37.55 3.59
CA ASN A 4 13.93 36.77 2.40
C ASN A 4 14.20 35.29 2.75
N ASN A 5 14.82 35.02 3.90
CA ASN A 5 15.09 33.65 4.35
C ASN A 5 13.81 32.88 4.71
N LEU A 6 12.80 33.57 5.26
CA LEU A 6 11.51 32.98 5.60
C LEU A 6 10.69 32.63 4.34
N GLU A 7 10.76 33.48 3.32
CA GLU A 7 10.07 33.27 2.05
C GLU A 7 10.71 32.13 1.22
N VAL A 8 12.04 32.04 1.23
CA VAL A 8 12.78 30.93 0.59
C VAL A 8 12.50 29.60 1.29
N GLY A 9 12.48 29.57 2.63
CA GLY A 9 12.17 28.36 3.39
C GLY A 9 10.77 27.80 3.10
N MET A 10 9.75 28.67 3.03
CA MET A 10 8.38 28.26 2.71
C MET A 10 8.25 27.70 1.28
N ARG A 11 8.95 28.31 0.30
CA ARG A 11 9.00 27.79 -1.07
C ARG A 11 9.71 26.43 -1.11
N CYS A 12 10.81 26.27 -0.39
CA CYS A 12 11.55 25.01 -0.30
C CYS A 12 10.68 23.87 0.26
N ILE A 13 9.98 24.09 1.38
CA ILE A 13 9.07 23.10 1.98
C ILE A 13 7.94 22.73 1.01
N LYS A 14 7.36 23.72 0.31
CA LYS A 14 6.32 23.49 -0.69
C LYS A 14 6.80 22.60 -1.84
N TYR A 15 7.97 22.88 -2.40
CA TYR A 15 8.54 22.06 -3.48
C TYR A 15 8.94 20.66 -2.99
N MET A 16 9.51 20.52 -1.79
CA MET A 16 9.84 19.22 -1.21
C MET A 16 8.59 18.35 -1.02
N LEU A 17 7.51 18.91 -0.47
CA LEU A 17 6.24 18.20 -0.33
C LEU A 17 5.63 17.84 -1.70
N LEU A 18 5.73 18.74 -2.68
CA LEU A 18 5.27 18.49 -4.05
C LEU A 18 6.06 17.34 -4.70
N CYS A 19 7.38 17.31 -4.56
CA CYS A 19 8.21 16.23 -5.08
C CYS A 19 7.87 14.88 -4.43
N VAL A 20 7.73 14.84 -3.10
CA VAL A 20 7.37 13.61 -2.38
C VAL A 20 5.99 13.11 -2.81
N THR A 21 4.99 14.00 -2.87
CA THR A 21 3.63 13.63 -3.29
C THR A 21 3.57 13.23 -4.77
N ALA A 22 4.37 13.83 -5.65
CA ALA A 22 4.48 13.44 -7.05
C ALA A 22 5.07 12.03 -7.21
N ILE A 23 6.10 11.68 -6.44
CA ILE A 23 6.64 10.31 -6.41
C ILE A 23 5.55 9.33 -5.98
N PHE A 24 4.77 9.66 -4.95
CA PHE A 24 3.65 8.82 -4.51
C PHE A 24 2.55 8.65 -5.56
N VAL A 25 2.24 9.69 -6.34
CA VAL A 25 1.31 9.57 -7.48
C VAL A 25 1.86 8.59 -8.52
N LEU A 26 3.13 8.72 -8.88
CA LEU A 26 3.77 7.84 -9.87
C LEU A 26 3.81 6.38 -9.39
N THR A 27 4.20 6.14 -8.14
CA THR A 27 4.22 4.78 -7.58
C THR A 27 2.80 4.20 -7.50
N SER A 28 1.80 5.01 -7.13
CA SER A 28 0.40 4.56 -7.10
C SER A 28 -0.10 4.18 -8.50
N ALA A 29 0.21 4.98 -9.52
CA ALA A 29 -0.16 4.67 -10.90
C ALA A 29 0.51 3.37 -11.40
N LEU A 30 1.78 3.16 -11.06
CA LEU A 30 2.48 1.90 -11.39
C LEU A 30 1.84 0.71 -10.69
N ILE A 31 1.53 0.82 -9.40
CA ILE A 31 0.87 -0.25 -8.63
C ILE A 31 -0.49 -0.59 -9.23
N ILE A 32 -1.30 0.42 -9.57
CA ILE A 32 -2.59 0.22 -10.23
C ILE A 32 -2.38 -0.49 -11.57
N SER A 33 -1.42 -0.04 -12.40
CA SER A 33 -1.17 -0.68 -13.70
C SER A 33 -0.80 -2.16 -13.56
N VAL A 34 0.15 -2.49 -12.67
CA VAL A 34 0.57 -3.87 -12.42
C VAL A 34 -0.59 -4.69 -11.88
N GLY A 35 -1.34 -4.15 -10.92
CA GLY A 35 -2.52 -4.78 -10.35
C GLY A 35 -3.57 -5.10 -11.42
N THR A 36 -3.87 -4.15 -12.31
CA THR A 36 -4.82 -4.36 -13.41
C THR A 36 -4.32 -5.35 -14.45
N THR A 37 -3.03 -5.38 -14.75
CA THR A 37 -2.45 -6.38 -15.67
C THR A 37 -2.54 -7.79 -15.07
N ILE A 38 -2.19 -7.94 -13.79
CA ILE A 38 -2.35 -9.21 -13.09
C ILE A 38 -3.83 -9.60 -13.11
N TYR A 39 -4.71 -8.71 -12.67
CA TYR A 39 -6.14 -8.97 -12.63
C TYR A 39 -6.68 -9.43 -13.99
N ALA A 40 -6.35 -8.74 -15.09
CA ALA A 40 -6.78 -9.11 -16.44
C ALA A 40 -6.27 -10.48 -16.91
N ILE A 41 -5.00 -10.84 -16.60
CA ILE A 41 -4.44 -12.16 -16.96
C ILE A 41 -5.18 -13.29 -16.25
N TYR A 42 -5.60 -13.07 -15.00
CA TYR A 42 -6.36 -14.06 -14.23
C TYR A 42 -7.87 -13.98 -14.49
N GLU A 43 -8.40 -12.87 -15.02
CA GLU A 43 -9.82 -12.71 -15.36
C GLU A 43 -10.24 -13.49 -16.62
N ASP A 44 -9.32 -13.64 -17.60
CA ASP A 44 -9.55 -14.51 -18.76
C ASP A 44 -9.77 -15.98 -18.36
N VAL A 45 -9.42 -16.35 -17.12
CA VAL A 45 -9.67 -17.67 -16.51
C VAL A 45 -10.94 -17.69 -15.64
N SER A 46 -11.44 -16.53 -15.21
CA SER A 46 -12.56 -16.38 -14.26
C SER A 46 -13.91 -16.02 -14.88
N PHE A 47 -14.04 -15.94 -16.21
CA PHE A 47 -15.35 -15.94 -16.89
C PHE A 47 -16.22 -17.16 -16.49
N VAL A 48 -15.64 -18.19 -15.87
CA VAL A 48 -16.28 -19.44 -15.48
C VAL A 48 -16.64 -19.52 -13.97
N LEU A 49 -16.24 -18.59 -13.10
CA LEU A 49 -16.30 -18.82 -11.64
C LEU A 49 -17.00 -17.71 -10.84
N GLU A 50 -17.92 -18.15 -9.98
CA GLU A 50 -18.80 -17.35 -9.13
C GLU A 50 -18.03 -16.45 -8.13
N ASP A 51 -18.29 -15.14 -8.25
CA ASP A 51 -18.38 -13.98 -7.33
C ASP A 51 -17.84 -13.97 -5.87
N HIS A 52 -17.16 -14.98 -5.32
CA HIS A 52 -16.88 -15.00 -3.87
C HIS A 52 -15.43 -14.96 -3.38
N PHE A 53 -14.43 -14.85 -4.25
CA PHE A 53 -13.03 -14.68 -3.80
C PHE A 53 -12.45 -13.31 -4.19
N PHE A 54 -12.22 -12.48 -3.17
CA PHE A 54 -11.50 -11.21 -3.28
C PHE A 54 -10.02 -11.51 -3.62
N SER A 55 -9.68 -11.47 -4.91
CA SER A 55 -8.34 -11.80 -5.39
C SER A 55 -7.27 -10.87 -4.77
N PRO A 56 -6.06 -11.37 -4.43
CA PRO A 56 -4.93 -10.54 -4.03
C PRO A 56 -4.64 -9.38 -4.99
N ALA A 57 -4.90 -9.56 -6.29
CA ALA A 57 -4.76 -8.51 -7.29
C ALA A 57 -5.72 -7.33 -7.05
N ALA A 58 -6.98 -7.62 -6.68
CA ALA A 58 -7.98 -6.60 -6.36
C ALA A 58 -7.57 -5.76 -5.14
N PHE A 59 -6.98 -6.39 -4.11
CA PHE A 59 -6.42 -5.67 -2.96
C PHE A 59 -5.29 -4.71 -3.37
N VAL A 60 -4.37 -5.16 -4.23
CA VAL A 60 -3.27 -4.32 -4.74
C VAL A 60 -3.81 -3.10 -5.50
N ILE A 61 -4.83 -3.29 -6.35
CA ILE A 61 -5.49 -2.20 -7.08
C ILE A 61 -6.16 -1.23 -6.09
N ALA A 62 -6.94 -1.73 -5.13
CA ALA A 62 -7.65 -0.91 -4.15
C ALA A 62 -6.68 -0.04 -3.33
N ILE A 63 -5.57 -0.63 -2.85
CA ILE A 63 -4.50 0.09 -2.14
C ILE A 63 -3.90 1.18 -3.05
N GLY A 64 -3.59 0.85 -4.31
CA GLY A 64 -3.09 1.81 -5.29
C GLY A 64 -4.02 3.00 -5.51
N VAL A 65 -5.33 2.76 -5.65
CA VAL A 65 -6.35 3.81 -5.83
C VAL A 65 -6.44 4.71 -4.59
N ILE A 66 -6.45 4.14 -3.39
CA ILE A 66 -6.46 4.91 -2.14
C ILE A 66 -5.22 5.80 -2.05
N MET A 67 -4.03 5.25 -2.31
CA MET A 67 -2.78 6.02 -2.29
C MET A 67 -2.76 7.13 -3.34
N LEU A 68 -3.37 6.92 -4.51
CA LEU A 68 -3.52 7.95 -5.53
C LEU A 68 -4.36 9.12 -5.02
N PHE A 69 -5.52 8.87 -4.39
CA PHE A 69 -6.34 9.94 -3.82
C PHE A 69 -5.62 10.68 -2.69
N VAL A 70 -4.97 9.95 -1.78
CA VAL A 70 -4.21 10.54 -0.66
C VAL A 70 -3.10 11.46 -1.18
N SER A 71 -2.34 11.02 -2.18
CA SER A 71 -1.25 11.80 -2.77
C SER A 71 -1.75 13.02 -3.57
N LEU A 72 -2.90 12.91 -4.25
CA LEU A 72 -3.56 14.04 -4.90
C LEU A 72 -4.01 15.10 -3.88
N PHE A 73 -4.59 14.71 -2.74
CA PHE A 73 -4.93 15.66 -1.68
C PHE A 73 -3.69 16.37 -1.11
N GLY A 74 -2.58 15.65 -0.95
CA GLY A 74 -1.30 16.26 -0.56
C GLY A 74 -0.82 17.31 -1.57
N CYS A 75 -0.85 16.96 -2.87
CA CYS A 75 -0.44 17.87 -3.94
C CYS A 75 -1.35 19.11 -4.04
N ILE A 76 -2.69 18.91 -4.08
CA ILE A 76 -3.66 20.01 -4.15
C ILE A 76 -3.58 20.87 -2.88
N GLY A 77 -3.40 20.27 -1.71
CA GLY A 77 -3.22 20.99 -0.45
C GLY A 77 -2.00 21.89 -0.47
N ALA A 78 -0.87 21.39 -0.99
CA ALA A 78 0.35 22.17 -1.17
C ALA A 78 0.17 23.31 -2.19
N LEU A 79 -0.45 23.04 -3.33
CA LEU A 79 -0.65 24.02 -4.40
C LEU A 79 -1.65 25.12 -4.03
N LYS A 80 -2.80 24.75 -3.46
CA LYS A 80 -3.86 25.68 -3.04
C LYS A 80 -3.56 26.39 -1.71
N GLU A 81 -2.44 26.07 -1.07
CA GLU A 81 -2.08 26.63 0.25
C GLU A 81 -3.24 26.48 1.26
N SER A 82 -3.93 25.33 1.20
CA SER A 82 -5.10 25.07 2.04
C SER A 82 -4.69 24.28 3.27
N THR A 83 -4.74 24.94 4.43
CA THR A 83 -4.43 24.31 5.73
C THR A 83 -5.33 23.11 6.03
N CYS A 84 -6.59 23.14 5.57
CA CYS A 84 -7.53 22.04 5.75
C CYS A 84 -7.07 20.77 5.01
N LEU A 85 -6.72 20.90 3.72
CA LEU A 85 -6.30 19.77 2.89
C LEU A 85 -4.96 19.18 3.38
N VAL A 86 -3.99 20.03 3.73
CA VAL A 86 -2.70 19.59 4.27
C VAL A 86 -2.88 18.89 5.63
N ASN A 87 -3.80 19.35 6.47
CA ASN A 87 -4.12 18.69 7.73
C ASN A 87 -4.79 17.33 7.52
N ILE A 88 -5.75 17.22 6.59
CA ILE A 88 -6.40 15.94 6.26
C ILE A 88 -5.35 14.93 5.79
N PHE A 89 -4.43 15.34 4.91
CA PHE A 89 -3.33 14.51 4.46
C PHE A 89 -2.45 14.03 5.64
N ALA A 90 -2.08 14.92 6.56
CA ALA A 90 -1.31 14.55 7.75
C ALA A 90 -2.06 13.56 8.67
N VAL A 91 -3.37 13.74 8.85
CA VAL A 91 -4.21 12.84 9.65
C VAL A 91 -4.28 11.46 9.01
N ILE A 92 -4.47 11.38 7.69
CA ILE A 92 -4.50 10.10 6.97
C ILE A 92 -3.15 9.39 7.09
N LEU A 93 -2.02 10.07 6.87
CA LEU A 93 -0.69 9.48 7.04
C LEU A 93 -0.47 8.97 8.47
N THR A 94 -0.95 9.69 9.48
CA THR A 94 -0.85 9.27 10.87
C THR A 94 -1.68 8.01 11.13
N LEU A 95 -2.91 7.94 10.60
CA LEU A 95 -3.76 6.75 10.70
C LEU A 95 -3.10 5.54 10.04
N VAL A 96 -2.54 5.71 8.84
CA VAL A 96 -1.84 4.64 8.13
C VAL A 96 -0.63 4.15 8.94
N LEU A 97 0.18 5.04 9.51
CA LEU A 97 1.31 4.68 10.35
C LEU A 97 0.89 3.84 11.58
N VAL A 98 -0.23 4.21 12.21
CA VAL A 98 -0.79 3.44 13.34
C VAL A 98 -1.24 2.05 12.89
N LEU A 99 -1.92 1.96 11.74
CA LEU A 99 -2.35 0.69 11.15
C LEU A 99 -1.15 -0.19 10.75
N GLU A 100 -0.07 0.38 10.23
CA GLU A 100 1.16 -0.35 9.90
C GLU A 100 1.81 -0.96 11.14
N ILE A 101 1.91 -0.19 12.23
CA ILE A 101 2.45 -0.70 13.50
C ILE A 101 1.55 -1.80 14.05
N ALA A 102 0.22 -1.61 14.03
CA ALA A 102 -0.73 -2.62 14.47
C ALA A 102 -0.65 -3.90 13.63
N ALA A 103 -0.54 -3.77 12.30
CA ALA A 103 -0.39 -4.89 11.37
C ALA A 103 0.93 -5.63 11.60
N ALA A 104 2.04 -4.92 11.83
CA ALA A 104 3.33 -5.54 12.15
C ALA A 104 3.28 -6.34 13.46
N ILE A 105 2.65 -5.80 14.51
CA ILE A 105 2.45 -6.50 15.78
C ILE A 105 1.53 -7.71 15.59
N ALA A 106 0.44 -7.57 14.84
CA ALA A 106 -0.49 -8.65 14.53
C ALA A 106 0.20 -9.77 13.76
N ALA A 107 0.96 -9.44 12.71
CA ALA A 107 1.71 -10.42 11.91
C ALA A 107 2.72 -11.21 12.76
N TYR A 108 3.41 -10.55 13.70
CA TYR A 108 4.35 -11.22 14.59
C TYR A 108 3.66 -12.11 15.64
N SER A 109 2.59 -11.61 16.26
CA SER A 109 1.86 -12.30 17.34
C SER A 109 1.03 -13.48 16.82
N LEU A 110 0.43 -13.35 15.63
CA LEU A 110 -0.44 -14.36 15.03
C LEU A 110 0.29 -15.28 14.05
N ARG A 111 1.62 -15.21 13.94
CA ARG A 111 2.38 -16.03 12.97
C ARG A 111 2.06 -17.52 13.02
N GLY A 112 1.85 -18.08 14.22
CA GLY A 112 1.52 -19.50 14.40
C GLY A 112 0.08 -19.83 14.04
N GLN A 113 -0.85 -18.88 14.26
CA GLN A 113 -2.24 -19.05 13.84
C GLN A 113 -2.36 -18.95 12.33
N ILE A 114 -1.66 -18.00 11.70
CA ILE A 114 -1.59 -17.87 10.24
C ILE A 114 -1.04 -19.16 9.62
N SER A 115 0.01 -19.75 10.20
CA SER A 115 0.53 -21.03 9.70
C SER A 115 -0.46 -22.17 9.83
N GLY A 116 -1.17 -22.27 10.95
CA GLY A 116 -2.20 -23.29 11.15
C GLY A 116 -3.38 -23.14 10.19
N MET A 117 -3.92 -21.92 10.07
CA MET A 117 -5.00 -21.62 9.13
C MET A 117 -4.63 -21.92 7.69
N LEU A 118 -3.39 -21.63 7.29
CA LEU A 118 -2.93 -21.92 5.94
C LEU A 118 -2.80 -23.43 5.70
N ASP A 119 -2.29 -24.19 6.68
CA ASP A 119 -2.22 -25.65 6.58
C ASP A 119 -3.62 -26.28 6.49
N GLU A 120 -4.55 -25.85 7.35
CA GLU A 120 -5.94 -26.29 7.35
C GLU A 120 -6.63 -25.99 6.01
N ASN A 121 -6.47 -24.77 5.49
CA ASN A 121 -7.05 -24.39 4.21
C ASN A 121 -6.46 -25.19 3.04
N LEU A 122 -5.13 -25.37 3.00
CA LEU A 122 -4.49 -26.17 1.95
C LEU A 122 -4.98 -27.62 1.98
N ARG A 123 -5.08 -28.23 3.17
CA ARG A 123 -5.59 -29.60 3.32
C ARG A 123 -7.05 -29.73 2.96
N ALA A 124 -7.88 -28.74 3.32
CA ALA A 124 -9.29 -28.72 2.96
C ALA A 124 -9.51 -28.56 1.45
N SER A 125 -8.64 -27.82 0.76
CA SER A 125 -8.73 -27.60 -0.69
C SER A 125 -8.10 -28.72 -1.53
N MET A 126 -7.10 -29.44 -1.02
CA MET A 126 -6.37 -30.46 -1.80
C MET A 126 -7.27 -31.55 -2.44
N PRO A 127 -8.34 -32.06 -1.79
CA PRO A 127 -9.26 -33.03 -2.39
C PRO A 127 -9.97 -32.51 -3.65
N GLU A 128 -10.24 -31.21 -3.72
CA GLU A 128 -10.95 -30.55 -4.83
C GLU A 128 -10.06 -30.35 -6.06
N TYR A 129 -8.77 -30.73 -6.00
CA TYR A 129 -7.80 -30.50 -7.07
C TYR A 129 -8.24 -31.04 -8.44
N TYR A 130 -8.94 -32.18 -8.49
CA TYR A 130 -9.41 -32.77 -9.74
C TYR A 130 -10.82 -32.31 -10.15
N GLU A 131 -11.55 -31.65 -9.26
CA GLU A 131 -12.94 -31.22 -9.45
C GLU A 131 -13.03 -29.73 -9.80
N ASP A 132 -12.26 -28.89 -9.09
CA ASP A 132 -12.23 -27.44 -9.27
C ASP A 132 -10.97 -27.00 -10.05
N PRO A 133 -11.14 -26.43 -11.27
CA PRO A 133 -10.02 -25.94 -12.06
C PRO A 133 -9.24 -24.79 -11.38
N VAL A 134 -9.86 -23.98 -10.51
CA VAL A 134 -9.18 -22.91 -9.77
C VAL A 134 -8.23 -23.49 -8.75
N VAL A 135 -8.71 -24.49 -8.00
CA VAL A 135 -7.90 -25.19 -7.01
C VAL A 135 -6.73 -25.87 -7.71
N ARG A 136 -6.99 -26.54 -8.84
CA ARG A 136 -5.95 -27.14 -9.68
C ARG A 136 -4.87 -26.13 -10.07
N ASP A 137 -5.27 -25.02 -10.67
CA ASP A 137 -4.34 -24.00 -11.17
C ASP A 137 -3.56 -23.35 -10.01
N TYR A 138 -4.18 -23.18 -8.84
CA TYR A 138 -3.50 -22.69 -7.64
C TYR A 138 -2.40 -23.66 -7.17
N PHE A 139 -2.70 -24.95 -7.06
CA PHE A 139 -1.71 -25.97 -6.68
C PHE A 139 -0.61 -26.09 -7.73
N ASP A 140 -0.95 -26.10 -9.01
CA ASP A 140 0.03 -26.19 -10.11
C ASP A 140 0.96 -24.98 -10.15
N PHE A 141 0.41 -23.78 -10.01
CA PHE A 141 1.19 -22.56 -9.90
C PHE A 141 2.10 -22.59 -8.67
N MET A 142 1.56 -23.00 -7.52
CA MET A 142 2.31 -23.06 -6.26
C MET A 142 3.50 -24.02 -6.38
N GLN A 143 3.28 -25.22 -6.91
CA GLN A 143 4.29 -26.27 -7.05
C GLN A 143 5.39 -25.89 -8.04
N SER A 144 5.00 -25.46 -9.24
CA SER A 144 5.93 -25.02 -10.28
C SER A 144 6.72 -23.78 -9.86
N ARG A 145 6.08 -22.81 -9.18
CA ARG A 145 6.73 -21.54 -8.82
C ARG A 145 7.65 -21.66 -7.62
N MET A 146 7.30 -22.49 -6.64
CA MET A 146 8.10 -22.65 -5.42
C MET A 146 9.05 -23.86 -5.46
N ASN A 147 8.99 -24.66 -6.54
CA ASN A 147 9.76 -25.90 -6.70
C ASN A 147 9.48 -26.89 -5.55
N CYS A 148 8.21 -27.20 -5.35
CA CYS A 148 7.70 -28.05 -4.27
C CYS A 148 6.59 -28.99 -4.78
N CYS A 149 6.23 -30.01 -4.00
CA CYS A 149 5.15 -30.93 -4.34
C CYS A 149 4.36 -31.34 -3.07
N GLY A 150 3.04 -31.24 -3.13
CA GLY A 150 2.16 -31.48 -1.98
C GLY A 150 2.24 -30.39 -0.91
N ILE A 151 1.69 -30.65 0.27
CA ILE A 151 1.62 -29.67 1.37
C ILE A 151 2.90 -29.77 2.22
N ASP A 152 3.11 -30.89 2.89
CA ASP A 152 4.34 -31.23 3.61
C ASP A 152 5.30 -32.07 2.77
N SER A 153 4.74 -32.89 1.87
CA SER A 153 5.48 -33.84 1.05
C SER A 153 4.69 -34.23 -0.21
N TYR A 154 5.38 -34.72 -1.23
CA TYR A 154 4.74 -35.30 -2.41
C TYR A 154 3.79 -36.47 -2.05
N GLN A 155 3.98 -37.10 -0.88
CA GLN A 155 3.15 -38.20 -0.39
C GLN A 155 1.71 -37.77 -0.04
N ASP A 156 1.46 -36.48 0.17
CA ASP A 156 0.13 -35.96 0.48
C ASP A 156 -0.88 -36.24 -0.66
N TRP A 157 -0.38 -36.38 -1.90
CA TRP A 157 -1.17 -36.84 -3.05
C TRP A 157 -1.72 -38.26 -2.90
N GLY A 158 -1.23 -39.05 -1.94
CA GLY A 158 -1.76 -40.39 -1.66
C GLY A 158 -3.18 -40.35 -1.10
N GLU A 159 -3.58 -39.22 -0.53
CA GLU A 159 -4.92 -38.99 0.01
C GLU A 159 -5.91 -38.53 -1.06
N VAL A 160 -5.41 -37.99 -2.19
CA VAL A 160 -6.22 -37.46 -3.28
C VAL A 160 -6.14 -38.40 -4.48
N LYS A 161 -7.18 -39.24 -4.65
CA LYS A 161 -7.20 -40.21 -5.75
C LYS A 161 -7.60 -39.52 -7.06
N PRO A 162 -6.76 -39.60 -8.12
CA PRO A 162 -7.14 -39.08 -9.42
C PRO A 162 -8.36 -39.83 -9.98
N PRO A 163 -9.27 -39.13 -10.68
CA PRO A 163 -10.31 -39.78 -11.49
C PRO A 163 -9.71 -40.76 -12.50
N THR A 164 -10.49 -41.76 -12.90
CA THR A 164 -10.06 -42.71 -13.93
C THR A 164 -9.81 -42.01 -15.25
N GLY A 165 -8.61 -42.18 -15.81
CA GLY A 165 -8.22 -41.59 -17.10
C GLY A 165 -7.49 -40.24 -16.99
N THR A 166 -7.26 -39.72 -15.78
CA THR A 166 -6.46 -38.51 -15.59
C THR A 166 -4.97 -38.79 -15.82
N THR A 167 -4.30 -37.90 -16.55
CA THR A 167 -2.86 -37.96 -16.77
C THR A 167 -2.12 -37.32 -15.58
N GLY A 168 -1.06 -37.99 -15.12
CA GLY A 168 -0.22 -37.54 -14.01
C GLY A 168 1.05 -38.35 -13.94
N ILE A 169 1.98 -37.93 -13.09
CA ILE A 169 3.25 -38.65 -12.91
C ILE A 169 3.00 -39.76 -11.91
N THR A 170 3.18 -41.01 -12.33
CA THR A 170 2.93 -42.18 -11.48
C THR A 170 4.25 -42.75 -10.95
N TYR A 171 4.38 -42.84 -9.64
CA TYR A 171 5.52 -43.44 -8.95
C TYR A 171 5.03 -44.50 -7.96
N GLY A 172 5.21 -45.78 -8.30
CA GLY A 172 4.64 -46.88 -7.53
C GLY A 172 3.11 -46.83 -7.53
N ASN A 173 2.50 -46.69 -6.35
CA ASN A 173 1.04 -46.58 -6.17
C ASN A 173 0.55 -45.14 -6.00
N LEU A 174 1.42 -44.14 -6.23
CA LEU A 174 1.14 -42.73 -6.04
C LEU A 174 1.12 -42.02 -7.39
N THR A 175 0.08 -41.23 -7.65
CA THR A 175 0.00 -40.35 -8.82
C THR A 175 0.01 -38.91 -8.34
N VAL A 176 0.94 -38.12 -8.87
CA VAL A 176 1.09 -36.69 -8.53
C VAL A 176 0.82 -35.82 -9.77
N PRO A 177 0.44 -34.55 -9.59
CA PRO A 177 0.36 -33.56 -10.67
C PRO A 177 1.63 -33.45 -11.50
N THR A 178 1.50 -33.09 -12.77
CA THR A 178 2.65 -32.83 -13.65
C THR A 178 3.48 -31.63 -13.19
N SER A 179 2.85 -30.67 -12.51
CA SER A 179 3.49 -29.51 -11.88
C SER A 179 4.46 -29.85 -10.73
N CYS A 180 4.40 -31.09 -10.19
CA CYS A 180 5.38 -31.60 -9.24
C CYS A 180 6.73 -31.98 -9.88
N CYS A 181 6.87 -31.88 -11.20
CA CYS A 181 8.10 -32.25 -11.90
C CYS A 181 9.16 -31.15 -11.82
N ALA A 182 10.36 -31.52 -11.39
CA ALA A 182 11.53 -30.64 -11.34
C ALA A 182 12.34 -30.67 -12.65
N GLU A 183 12.35 -31.80 -13.35
CA GLU A 183 13.12 -31.99 -14.57
C GLU A 183 12.39 -32.94 -15.51
N THR A 184 12.10 -32.46 -16.72
CA THR A 184 11.46 -33.24 -17.78
C THR A 184 12.50 -33.68 -18.80
N ARG A 185 12.26 -34.84 -19.38
CA ARG A 185 13.02 -35.35 -20.52
C ARG A 185 12.06 -35.57 -21.66
N VAL A 186 12.35 -34.93 -22.78
CA VAL A 186 11.58 -35.11 -24.00
C VAL A 186 12.14 -36.32 -24.74
N GLU A 187 11.33 -37.36 -24.87
CA GLU A 187 11.61 -38.48 -25.77
C GLU A 187 10.66 -38.43 -26.96
N MET A 188 11.20 -38.73 -28.15
CA MET A 188 10.38 -38.88 -29.34
C MET A 188 9.97 -40.34 -29.48
N MET A 189 8.70 -40.64 -29.19
CA MET A 189 8.11 -41.96 -29.36
C MET A 189 7.08 -41.90 -30.49
N ALA A 190 7.36 -42.59 -31.60
CA ALA A 190 6.45 -42.68 -32.76
C ALA A 190 5.95 -41.32 -33.28
N GLU A 191 6.88 -40.38 -33.52
CA GLU A 191 6.61 -39.01 -34.00
C GLU A 191 5.84 -38.10 -33.01
N LEU A 192 5.60 -38.56 -31.79
CA LEU A 192 5.07 -37.74 -30.69
C LEU A 192 6.19 -37.35 -29.72
N GLU A 193 6.24 -36.08 -29.33
CA GLU A 193 7.04 -35.63 -28.19
C GLU A 193 6.34 -36.04 -26.90
N VAL A 194 6.99 -36.91 -26.13
CA VAL A 194 6.51 -37.34 -24.82
C VAL A 194 7.42 -36.72 -23.75
N GLU A 195 6.85 -35.87 -22.91
CA GLU A 195 7.54 -35.34 -21.73
C GLU A 195 7.43 -36.34 -20.57
N GLU A 196 8.57 -36.93 -20.22
CA GLU A 196 8.68 -37.82 -19.07
C GLU A 196 9.33 -37.08 -17.90
N CYS A 197 8.74 -37.16 -16.71
CA CYS A 197 9.35 -36.57 -15.53
C CYS A 197 10.47 -37.45 -14.99
N THR A 198 11.71 -36.94 -15.00
CA THR A 198 12.88 -37.68 -14.51
C THR A 198 13.18 -37.40 -13.04
N LYS A 199 12.76 -36.24 -12.54
CA LYS A 199 12.98 -35.82 -11.17
C LYS A 199 11.79 -35.04 -10.63
N MET A 200 11.31 -35.41 -9.45
CA MET A 200 10.22 -34.71 -8.76
C MET A 200 10.75 -33.79 -7.65
N TYR A 201 9.96 -32.78 -7.28
CA TYR A 201 10.26 -31.99 -6.10
C TYR A 201 10.06 -32.83 -4.83
N ALA A 202 11.12 -32.92 -4.02
CA ALA A 202 11.11 -33.72 -2.79
C ALA A 202 10.49 -33.00 -1.59
N ASN A 203 10.46 -31.67 -1.60
CA ASN A 203 9.98 -30.85 -0.47
C ASN A 203 8.51 -30.47 -0.67
N GLY A 204 7.73 -30.47 0.42
CA GLY A 204 6.39 -29.89 0.45
C GLY A 204 6.37 -28.38 0.23
N CYS A 205 5.23 -27.87 -0.23
CA CYS A 205 5.06 -26.45 -0.49
C CYS A 205 4.96 -25.60 0.78
N MET A 206 4.41 -26.13 1.86
CA MET A 206 4.28 -25.43 3.14
C MET A 206 5.63 -25.09 3.78
N PRO A 207 6.57 -26.04 4.00
CA PRO A 207 7.89 -25.71 4.53
C PRO A 207 8.68 -24.82 3.55
N ARG A 208 8.49 -24.99 2.24
CA ARG A 208 9.15 -24.17 1.21
C ARG A 208 8.67 -22.72 1.25
N LEU A 209 7.37 -22.50 1.43
CA LEU A 209 6.78 -21.18 1.57
C LEU A 209 7.33 -20.46 2.81
N PHE A 210 7.37 -21.10 3.97
CA PHE A 210 7.96 -20.49 5.17
C PHE A 210 9.44 -20.20 5.02
N PHE A 211 10.19 -21.08 4.36
CA PHE A 211 11.59 -20.83 4.06
C PHE A 211 11.75 -19.57 3.19
N LEU A 212 10.94 -19.41 2.14
CA LEU A 212 10.94 -18.23 1.28
C LEU A 212 10.57 -16.96 2.03
N VAL A 213 9.54 -17.02 2.88
CA VAL A 213 9.11 -15.89 3.73
C VAL A 213 10.20 -15.52 4.72
N TYR A 214 10.82 -16.50 5.39
CA TYR A 214 11.88 -16.27 6.36
C TYR A 214 13.14 -15.69 5.69
N GLN A 215 13.54 -16.23 4.54
CA GLN A 215 14.65 -15.72 3.75
C GLN A 215 14.38 -14.28 3.26
N SER A 216 13.13 -13.96 2.93
CA SER A 216 12.71 -12.64 2.46
C SER A 216 12.28 -11.69 3.59
N ALA A 217 12.24 -12.15 4.84
CA ALA A 217 11.74 -11.37 5.97
C ALA A 217 12.54 -10.09 6.19
N GLY A 218 13.85 -10.12 5.93
CA GLY A 218 14.70 -8.94 5.97
C GLY A 218 14.31 -7.89 4.93
N LEU A 219 13.96 -8.30 3.71
CA LEU A 219 13.52 -7.39 2.66
C LEU A 219 12.14 -6.80 2.97
N LEU A 220 11.19 -7.62 3.44
CA LEU A 220 9.87 -7.16 3.87
C LEU A 220 9.98 -6.17 5.04
N GLY A 221 10.81 -6.48 6.04
CA GLY A 221 11.07 -5.61 7.17
C GLY A 221 11.73 -4.29 6.77
N ALA A 222 12.74 -4.33 5.88
CA ALA A 222 13.38 -3.14 5.35
C ALA A 222 12.39 -2.26 4.55
N GLY A 223 11.52 -2.89 3.76
CA GLY A 223 10.43 -2.21 3.04
C GLY A 223 9.48 -1.50 3.99
N ALA A 224 8.96 -2.19 5.00
CA ALA A 224 8.06 -1.62 6.01
C ALA A 224 8.71 -0.45 6.77
N LEU A 225 9.98 -0.59 7.17
CA LEU A 225 10.72 0.49 7.84
C LEU A 225 10.91 1.70 6.93
N THR A 226 11.19 1.47 5.65
CA THR A 226 11.35 2.55 4.66
C THR A 226 10.03 3.30 4.47
N ILE A 227 8.91 2.59 4.37
CA ILE A 227 7.57 3.19 4.26
C ILE A 227 7.27 4.05 5.51
N ALA A 228 7.46 3.50 6.71
CA ALA A 228 7.26 4.23 7.96
C ALA A 228 8.13 5.50 8.03
N PHE A 229 9.39 5.42 7.62
CA PHE A 229 10.29 6.57 7.59
C PHE A 229 9.81 7.68 6.63
N ILE A 230 9.39 7.31 5.41
CA ILE A 230 8.87 8.27 4.44
C ILE A 230 7.56 8.90 4.95
N GLN A 231 6.69 8.13 5.61
CA GLN A 231 5.46 8.65 6.21
C GLN A 231 5.75 9.69 7.30
N ILE A 232 6.70 9.41 8.20
CA ILE A 232 7.11 10.36 9.25
C ILE A 232 7.60 11.67 8.63
N ILE A 233 8.42 11.60 7.58
CA ILE A 233 8.86 12.80 6.83
C ILE A 233 7.66 13.55 6.25
N GLY A 234 6.73 12.84 5.62
CA GLY A 234 5.50 13.41 5.07
C GLY A 234 4.66 14.13 6.13
N ILE A 235 4.51 13.54 7.31
CA ILE A 235 3.77 14.12 8.45
C ILE A 235 4.47 15.41 8.94
N VAL A 236 5.78 15.36 9.15
CA VAL A 236 6.57 16.52 9.61
C VAL A 236 6.48 17.67 8.62
N PHE A 237 6.64 17.40 7.32
CA PHE A 237 6.51 18.42 6.28
C PHE A 237 5.10 18.96 6.16
N SER A 238 4.07 18.13 6.34
CA SER A 238 2.67 18.56 6.30
C SER A 238 2.36 19.52 7.45
N PHE A 239 2.77 19.18 8.69
CA PHE A 239 2.59 20.09 9.83
C PHE A 239 3.41 21.37 9.70
N SER A 240 4.64 21.27 9.20
CA SER A 240 5.49 22.44 8.94
C SER A 240 4.85 23.38 7.92
N LEU A 241 4.31 22.83 6.83
CA LEU A 241 3.62 23.61 5.81
C LEU A 241 2.31 24.20 6.32
N ALA A 242 1.50 23.43 7.05
CA ALA A 242 0.27 23.92 7.66
C ALA A 242 0.55 25.08 8.64
N GLY A 243 1.60 24.96 9.46
CA GLY A 243 2.07 26.02 10.35
C GLY A 243 2.54 27.26 9.59
N ALA A 244 3.31 27.09 8.51
CA ALA A 244 3.76 28.18 7.66
C ALA A 244 2.60 28.92 7.00
N ILE A 245 1.60 28.20 6.46
CA ILE A 245 0.41 28.78 5.85
C ILE A 245 -0.42 29.55 6.90
N ARG A 246 -0.65 28.97 8.09
CA ARG A 246 -1.37 29.66 9.19
C ARG A 246 -0.66 30.95 9.58
N LYS A 247 0.67 30.89 9.75
CA LYS A 247 1.48 32.08 10.07
C LYS A 247 1.36 33.13 8.96
N ALA A 248 1.51 32.75 7.70
CA ALA A 248 1.38 33.65 6.57
C ALA A 248 -0.02 34.29 6.48
N LYS A 249 -1.09 33.55 6.79
CA LYS A 249 -2.45 34.08 6.86
C LYS A 249 -2.60 35.10 7.99
N ASN A 250 -2.14 34.77 9.19
CA ASN A 250 -2.18 35.66 10.35
C ASN A 250 -1.38 36.95 10.10
N ASP A 251 -0.21 36.86 9.46
CA ASP A 251 0.63 38.02 9.11
C ASP A 251 -0.02 38.91 8.03
N ARG A 252 -0.81 38.33 7.11
CA ARG A 252 -1.60 39.11 6.14
C ARG A 252 -2.76 39.83 6.80
N GLU A 253 -3.46 39.17 7.72
CA GLU A 253 -4.54 39.79 8.50
C GLU A 253 -4.00 40.92 9.37
N ARG A 254 -2.89 40.70 10.10
CA ARG A 254 -2.20 41.74 10.87
C ARG A 254 -1.83 42.97 10.04
N ARG A 255 -1.21 42.78 8.87
CA ARG A 255 -0.85 43.90 7.98
C ARG A 255 -2.06 44.68 7.47
N ARG A 256 -3.21 44.01 7.24
CA ARG A 256 -4.45 44.71 6.87
C ARG A 256 -4.93 45.63 8.00
N TRP A 257 -4.89 45.17 9.25
CA TRP A 257 -5.23 45.99 10.42
C TRP A 257 -4.27 47.18 10.59
N GLU A 258 -2.95 46.96 10.47
CA GLU A 258 -1.94 48.03 10.56
C GLU A 258 -2.15 49.13 9.49
N ILE A 259 -2.51 48.74 8.26
CA ILE A 259 -2.81 49.70 7.19
C ILE A 259 -4.11 50.46 7.49
N GLN A 260 -5.17 49.78 7.93
CA GLN A 260 -6.44 50.42 8.29
C GLN A 260 -6.25 51.43 9.42
N GLU A 261 -5.49 51.08 10.46
CA GLU A 261 -5.17 51.96 11.58
C GLU A 261 -4.41 53.22 11.13
N ARG A 262 -3.39 53.06 10.27
CA ARG A 262 -2.64 54.21 9.73
C ARG A 262 -3.53 55.16 8.92
N VAL A 263 -4.47 54.63 8.14
CA VAL A 263 -5.41 55.45 7.35
C VAL A 263 -6.37 56.22 8.25
N ILE A 264 -6.93 55.57 9.28
CA ILE A 264 -7.84 56.22 10.24
C ILE A 264 -7.11 57.35 10.96
N ASN A 265 -5.93 57.09 11.52
CA ASN A 265 -5.15 58.09 12.25
C ASN A 265 -4.77 59.29 11.36
N ALA A 266 -4.42 59.04 10.09
CA ALA A 266 -4.14 60.11 9.13
C ALA A 266 -5.37 60.98 8.86
N TYR A 267 -6.55 60.39 8.69
CA TYR A 267 -7.80 61.13 8.48
C TYR A 267 -8.16 61.98 9.71
N THR A 268 -8.11 61.41 10.91
CA THR A 268 -8.38 62.12 12.17
C THR A 268 -7.45 63.33 12.36
N SER A 269 -6.18 63.22 11.95
CA SER A 269 -5.22 64.33 12.03
C SER A 269 -5.54 65.50 11.10
N LEU A 270 -6.21 65.24 9.97
CA LEU A 270 -6.58 66.26 8.98
C LEU A 270 -7.90 66.96 9.31
N ASN A 271 -8.82 66.28 10.02
CA ASN A 271 -10.13 66.83 10.37
C ASN A 271 -10.48 66.60 11.86
N PRO A 272 -9.82 67.32 12.78
CA PRO A 272 -9.96 67.09 14.23
C PRO A 272 -11.32 67.48 14.81
N ASN A 273 -12.14 68.27 14.10
CA ASN A 273 -13.40 68.83 14.60
C ASN A 273 -14.65 68.07 14.13
N ASP A 274 -14.52 67.02 13.32
CA ASP A 274 -15.65 66.21 12.79
C ASP A 274 -16.08 65.09 13.77
N GLU A 275 -15.96 65.38 15.06
CA GLU A 275 -16.13 64.45 16.18
C GLU A 275 -17.62 64.26 16.53
N LYS A 276 -18.46 63.97 15.52
CA LYS A 276 -19.88 63.65 15.75
C LYS A 276 -20.23 62.17 15.64
N ASN A 277 -19.27 61.29 15.45
CA ASN A 277 -19.47 59.88 15.73
C ASN A 277 -18.14 59.17 16.03
N PRO A 278 -17.80 58.88 17.31
CA PRO A 278 -16.58 58.15 17.60
C PRO A 278 -16.69 56.75 16.98
N GLN A 279 -15.84 56.47 16.00
CA GLN A 279 -15.69 55.12 15.45
C GLN A 279 -15.11 54.24 16.55
N ILE A 280 -15.91 53.31 17.07
CA ILE A 280 -15.49 52.32 18.07
C ILE A 280 -14.42 51.43 17.42
N VAL A 281 -13.14 51.73 17.66
CA VAL A 281 -12.02 50.88 17.29
C VAL A 281 -11.95 49.74 18.31
N TYR A 282 -12.41 48.56 17.92
CA TYR A 282 -12.22 47.35 18.74
C TYR A 282 -10.74 46.96 18.72
N VAL A 283 -10.06 47.18 19.85
CA VAL A 283 -8.74 46.62 20.10
C VAL A 283 -8.92 45.14 20.45
N PRO A 284 -8.27 44.19 19.76
CA PRO A 284 -8.36 42.79 20.15
C PRO A 284 -7.70 42.63 21.53
N PHE A 285 -8.46 42.06 22.48
CA PHE A 285 -7.96 41.66 23.79
C PHE A 285 -6.74 40.74 23.58
N GLN A 286 -5.53 41.25 23.86
CA GLN A 286 -4.37 40.37 24.01
C GLN A 286 -4.64 39.51 25.24
N GLY A 287 -5.03 38.27 25.00
CA GLY A 287 -5.20 37.28 26.05
C GLY A 287 -3.95 37.25 26.92
N GLN A 288 -4.09 37.68 28.18
CA GLN A 288 -3.15 37.36 29.22
C GLN A 288 -3.04 35.84 29.27
N THR A 289 -1.86 35.32 28.95
CA THR A 289 -1.40 34.06 29.52
C THR A 289 -1.36 34.24 31.02
N VAL A 290 -2.39 33.76 31.72
CA VAL A 290 -2.37 33.62 33.17
C VAL A 290 -1.77 32.23 33.45
N ALA A 291 -0.63 32.27 34.15
CA ALA A 291 0.05 31.22 34.94
C ALA A 291 0.05 29.78 34.42
#